data_AF-A0A8T0NLQ1-F1
#
_entry.id   AF-A0A8T0NLQ1-F1
#
_cell.length_a   1.000
_cell.length_b   1.000
_cell.length_c   1.000
_cell.angle_alpha   90.00
_cell.angle_beta   90.00
_cell.angle_gamma   90.00
#
_symmetry.space_group_name_H-M   'P 1'
#
loop_
_entity.id
_entity.type
_entity.pdbx_description
1 polymer ?
#
loop_
_entity_poly.entity_id
_entity_poly.type
_entity_poly.pdbx_seq_one_letter_code
_entity_poly.pdbx_strand_id
1 'polypeptide(L)'
;MVDDEVTSDCLIKVFPTDKTKLRLYSLLKNIRHPCILSVQNFYEVSGQPRFVFSWADGSMSAWLKSGQAAKMVKSSMRGRRPSPKFRQIIIDICSGLEHLFQGNVYPIKIGVEDIMTCKVGYKYFPKLLICEDKKPGTFDVDTHKNKIWEDLRNTVKTTFKECANNETIDPVSLKFFNSIGKLKSEQLQKYPDDWSMQKATYLLKIMSTDKNVAGPKVQSAGISWPVTHSGTLLSPFRQMVAYDNTRSFPSRYITTDPYDFLRICKDLIKHWLILPESVKQVCPNWEVVVERMDTWNPLIWCILYEIFK
;
A
#
# COMPACT_ATOMS: atom_id res chain seq x y z
N MET A 1 34.42 -1.60 42.61
CA MET A 1 33.41 -1.80 41.57
C MET A 1 33.63 -0.68 40.58
N VAL A 2 34.09 -1.03 39.38
CA VAL A 2 34.20 -0.04 38.30
C VAL A 2 32.77 0.20 37.86
N ASP A 3 32.25 1.40 38.08
CA ASP A 3 31.02 1.84 37.43
C ASP A 3 31.33 1.86 35.94
N ASP A 4 30.95 0.78 35.24
CA ASP A 4 30.95 0.79 33.78
C ASP A 4 29.96 1.87 33.36
N GLU A 5 30.49 3.04 32.99
CA GLU A 5 29.71 4.12 32.35
C GLU A 5 29.08 3.56 31.08
N VAL A 6 27.81 3.16 31.18
CA VAL A 6 27.00 2.78 30.03
C VAL A 6 26.74 4.04 29.22
N THR A 7 27.60 4.26 28.22
CA THR A 7 27.40 5.30 27.20
C THR A 7 26.44 4.76 26.14
N SER A 8 25.34 5.48 25.92
CA SER A 8 24.35 5.16 24.89
C SER A 8 24.13 6.37 24.00
N ASP A 9 24.26 6.16 22.69
CA ASP A 9 23.91 7.18 21.71
C ASP A 9 22.39 7.47 21.77
N CYS A 10 22.03 8.75 21.71
CA CYS A 10 20.64 9.19 21.75
C CYS A 10 20.42 10.41 20.86
N LEU A 11 19.16 10.61 20.44
CA LEU A 11 18.75 11.81 19.72
C LEU A 11 18.09 12.77 20.71
N ILE A 12 18.67 13.95 20.90
CA ILE A 12 18.11 15.00 21.76
C ILE A 12 17.40 16.03 20.90
N LYS A 13 16.10 16.24 21.16
CA LYS A 13 15.34 17.35 20.58
C LYS A 13 15.11 18.42 21.63
N VAL A 14 15.64 19.61 21.38
CA VAL A 14 15.45 20.80 22.24
C VAL A 14 14.27 21.60 21.72
N PHE A 15 13.42 22.05 22.64
CA PHE A 15 12.27 22.89 22.35
C PHE A 15 12.41 24.27 23.00
N PRO A 16 11.83 25.33 22.41
CA PRO A 16 11.59 26.57 23.12
C PRO A 16 10.79 26.33 24.40
N THR A 17 10.80 27.29 25.32
CA THR A 17 10.04 27.25 26.57
C THR A 17 8.55 26.98 26.32
N ASP A 18 8.12 25.74 26.50
CA ASP A 18 6.78 25.26 26.15
C ASP A 18 6.32 24.14 27.08
N LYS A 19 5.40 24.47 27.99
CA LYS A 19 4.87 23.53 28.99
C LYS A 19 4.01 22.42 28.37
N THR A 20 3.57 22.55 27.12
CA THR A 20 2.78 21.50 26.45
C THR A 20 3.62 20.27 26.11
N LYS A 21 4.95 20.39 26.07
CA LYS A 21 5.86 19.28 25.79
C LYS A 21 5.82 18.17 26.84
N LEU A 22 5.58 18.50 28.12
CA LEU A 22 5.45 17.49 29.17
C LEU A 22 4.25 16.56 28.94
N ARG A 23 3.14 17.10 28.40
CA ARG A 23 1.97 16.29 28.01
C ARG A 23 2.34 15.32 26.89
N LEU A 24 2.97 15.82 25.83
CA LEU A 24 3.36 14.98 24.69
C LEU A 24 4.33 13.88 25.13
N TYR A 25 5.34 14.21 25.95
CA TYR A 25 6.21 13.21 26.55
C TYR A 25 5.43 12.14 27.33
N SER A 26 4.46 12.56 28.15
CA SER A 26 3.64 11.65 28.95
C SER A 26 2.82 10.67 28.11
N LEU A 27 2.44 11.05 26.89
CA LEU A 27 1.79 10.17 25.93
C LEU A 27 2.82 9.25 25.25
N LEU A 28 3.87 9.83 24.69
CA LEU A 28 4.89 9.09 23.92
C LEU A 28 5.67 8.08 24.76
N LYS A 29 5.89 8.33 26.05
CA LYS A 29 6.63 7.42 26.94
C LYS A 29 5.97 6.04 27.07
N ASN A 30 4.66 5.94 26.80
CA ASN A 30 3.89 4.69 26.86
C ASN A 30 3.67 4.06 25.48
N ILE A 31 4.01 4.77 24.40
CA ILE A 31 3.87 4.25 23.03
C ILE A 31 5.10 3.42 22.69
N ARG A 32 4.87 2.17 22.30
CA ARG A 32 5.92 1.22 21.90
C ARG A 32 5.51 0.57 20.59
N HIS A 33 6.14 1.01 19.50
CA HIS A 33 5.94 0.44 18.19
C HIS A 33 7.27 0.41 17.42
N PRO A 34 7.57 -0.64 16.65
CA PRO A 34 8.83 -0.74 15.89
C PRO A 34 9.08 0.45 14.96
N CYS A 35 8.01 1.05 14.43
CA CYS A 35 8.05 2.13 13.45
C CYS A 35 7.84 3.54 14.06
N ILE A 36 7.92 3.67 15.38
CA ILE A 36 7.89 4.96 16.10
C ILE A 36 9.19 5.08 16.89
N LEU A 37 9.83 6.25 16.82
CA LEU A 37 11.03 6.51 17.60
C LEU A 37 10.65 6.66 19.07
N SER A 38 11.20 5.81 19.94
CA SER A 38 10.81 5.78 21.35
C SER A 38 11.41 6.95 22.09
N VAL A 39 10.59 7.70 22.83
CA VAL A 39 11.10 8.65 23.83
C VAL A 39 11.53 7.87 25.07
N GLN A 40 12.78 8.05 25.46
CA GLN A 40 13.44 7.38 26.57
C GLN A 40 13.44 8.25 27.82
N ASN A 41 13.61 9.57 27.66
CA ASN A 41 13.68 10.48 28.79
C ASN A 41 13.19 11.89 28.43
N PHE A 42 12.93 12.68 29.47
CA PHE A 42 12.58 14.10 29.41
C PHE A 42 13.33 14.86 30.50
N TYR A 43 13.93 15.97 30.14
CA TYR A 43 14.54 16.89 31.10
C TYR A 43 14.44 18.33 30.61
N GLU A 44 14.65 19.28 31.51
CA GLU A 44 14.61 20.71 31.22
C GLU A 44 15.94 21.36 31.58
N VAL A 45 16.40 22.28 30.72
CA VAL A 45 17.58 23.13 30.99
C VAL A 45 17.18 24.57 30.74
N SER A 46 17.25 25.42 31.75
CA SER A 46 16.86 26.83 31.66
C SER A 46 15.43 27.03 31.13
N GLY A 47 14.50 26.16 31.54
CA GLY A 47 13.09 26.19 31.11
C GLY A 47 12.83 25.68 29.70
N GLN A 48 13.85 25.21 28.98
CA GLN A 48 13.71 24.60 27.66
C GLN A 48 13.53 23.09 27.79
N PRO A 49 12.36 22.54 27.39
CA PRO A 49 12.12 21.10 27.40
C PRO A 49 13.02 20.38 26.40
N ARG A 50 13.49 19.19 26.78
CA ARG A 50 14.31 18.33 25.93
C ARG A 50 13.78 16.91 25.96
N PHE A 51 13.52 16.36 24.77
CA PHE A 51 13.19 14.95 24.61
C PHE A 51 14.46 14.18 24.27
N VAL A 52 14.67 13.08 24.99
CA VAL A 52 15.70 12.09 24.67
C VAL A 52 15.02 10.94 23.97
N PHE A 53 15.28 10.77 22.68
CA PHE A 53 14.81 9.64 21.90
C PHE A 53 15.89 8.58 21.75
N SER A 54 15.47 7.35 21.48
CA SER A 54 16.37 6.31 20.98
C SER A 54 17.15 6.79 19.75
N TRP A 55 18.38 6.31 19.58
CA TRP A 55 19.23 6.66 18.45
C TRP A 55 18.56 6.46 17.09
N ALA A 56 18.86 7.37 16.16
CA ALA A 56 18.53 7.28 14.76
C ALA A 56 19.73 7.72 13.92
N ASP A 57 20.07 6.97 12.88
CA ASP A 57 21.24 7.22 12.03
C ASP A 57 21.08 8.47 11.14
N GLY A 58 19.84 8.93 10.96
CA GLY A 58 19.54 10.13 10.19
C GLY A 58 18.13 10.12 9.60
N SER A 59 17.77 11.21 8.93
CA SER A 59 16.48 11.28 8.23
C SER A 59 16.45 10.35 7.01
N MET A 60 15.25 9.92 6.62
CA MET A 60 15.04 9.12 5.42
C MET A 60 15.54 9.84 4.18
N SER A 61 15.35 11.17 4.08
CA SER A 61 15.88 11.96 2.97
C SER A 61 17.41 11.85 2.86
N ALA A 62 18.13 11.99 3.97
CA ALA A 62 19.59 11.88 3.99
C ALA A 62 20.05 10.46 3.60
N TRP A 63 19.38 9.44 4.13
CA TRP A 63 19.66 8.04 3.80
C TRP A 63 19.40 7.71 2.32
N LEU A 64 18.34 8.25 1.73
CA LEU A 64 18.07 8.07 0.30
C LEU A 64 19.15 8.73 -0.56
N LYS A 65 19.59 9.94 -0.19
CA LYS A 65 20.67 10.68 -0.84
C LYS A 65 22.03 10.01 -0.73
N SER A 66 22.25 9.13 0.27
CA SER A 66 23.47 8.33 0.39
C SER A 66 23.52 7.11 -0.57
N GLY A 67 22.96 7.25 -1.78
CA GLY A 67 22.97 6.23 -2.83
C GLY A 67 21.94 5.10 -2.67
N GLN A 68 20.93 5.24 -1.81
CA GLN A 68 19.89 4.20 -1.63
C GLN A 68 18.65 4.42 -2.49
N ALA A 69 18.44 5.65 -3.00
CA ALA A 69 17.29 6.04 -3.81
C ALA A 69 16.99 5.07 -4.98
N ALA A 70 17.99 4.73 -5.79
CA ALA A 70 17.82 3.84 -6.94
C ALA A 70 17.32 2.42 -6.54
N LYS A 71 17.66 1.95 -5.34
CA LYS A 71 17.21 0.64 -4.83
C LYS A 71 15.74 0.67 -4.36
N MET A 72 15.16 1.86 -4.21
CA MET A 72 13.76 2.02 -3.81
C MET A 72 12.80 1.91 -5.00
N VAL A 73 13.31 1.91 -6.22
CA VAL A 73 12.50 2.01 -7.44
C VAL A 73 12.72 0.79 -8.33
N LYS A 74 11.67 0.38 -9.05
CA LYS A 74 11.70 -0.62 -10.11
C LYS A 74 11.12 -0.03 -11.40
N SER A 75 11.67 -0.42 -12.53
CA SER A 75 11.09 -0.08 -13.84
C SER A 75 9.83 -0.90 -14.12
N SER A 76 8.87 -0.28 -14.80
CA SER A 76 7.78 -0.97 -15.48
C SER A 76 7.61 -0.38 -16.88
N MET A 77 6.83 -1.06 -17.74
CA MET A 77 6.48 -0.53 -19.06
C MET A 77 5.67 0.77 -19.01
N ARG A 78 5.09 1.11 -17.86
CA ARG A 78 4.15 2.25 -17.69
C ARG A 78 4.70 3.33 -16.75
N GLY A 79 6.00 3.26 -16.42
CA GLY A 79 6.67 4.20 -15.53
C GLY A 79 7.50 3.51 -14.46
N ARG A 80 7.49 4.08 -13.25
CA ARG A 80 8.25 3.60 -12.10
C ARG A 80 7.34 3.04 -11.01
N ARG A 81 7.76 1.93 -10.42
CA ARG A 81 7.10 1.24 -9.32
C ARG A 81 7.95 1.26 -8.06
N PRO A 82 7.35 1.22 -6.86
CA PRO A 82 8.10 1.00 -5.64
C PRO A 82 8.74 -0.39 -5.67
N SER A 83 9.98 -0.47 -5.20
CA SER A 83 10.57 -1.75 -4.82
C SER A 83 9.79 -2.36 -3.65
N PRO A 84 9.87 -3.68 -3.42
CA PRO A 84 9.29 -4.32 -2.24
C PRO A 84 9.76 -3.68 -0.93
N LYS A 85 11.01 -3.20 -0.89
CA LYS A 85 11.56 -2.52 0.28
C LYS A 85 10.89 -1.16 0.53
N PHE A 86 10.71 -0.35 -0.52
CA PHE A 86 10.00 0.93 -0.39
C PHE A 86 8.53 0.74 -0.06
N ARG A 87 7.88 -0.27 -0.66
CA ARG A 87 6.52 -0.67 -0.34
C ARG A 87 6.37 -1.04 1.14
N GLN A 88 7.29 -1.85 1.68
CA GLN A 88 7.28 -2.21 3.10
C GLN A 88 7.48 -0.99 4.00
N ILE A 89 8.39 -0.07 3.65
CA ILE A 89 8.59 1.18 4.40
C ILE A 89 7.28 1.98 4.53
N ILE A 90 6.51 2.10 3.45
CA ILE A 90 5.21 2.79 3.46
C ILE A 90 4.25 2.10 4.44
N ILE A 91 4.15 0.77 4.35
CA ILE A 91 3.23 -0.02 5.19
C ILE A 91 3.61 0.08 6.67
N ASP A 92 4.90 -0.03 6.97
CA ASP A 92 5.47 0.09 8.32
C ASP A 92 5.15 1.47 8.93
N ILE A 93 5.30 2.55 8.15
CA ILE A 93 4.94 3.90 8.57
C ILE A 93 3.43 4.04 8.78
N CYS A 94 2.59 3.47 7.90
CA CYS A 94 1.14 3.46 8.09
C CYS A 94 0.75 2.76 9.40
N SER A 95 1.36 1.62 9.69
CA SER A 95 1.15 0.87 10.94
C SER A 95 1.56 1.69 12.17
N GLY A 96 2.71 2.38 12.11
CA GLY A 96 3.14 3.29 13.17
C GLY A 96 2.14 4.44 13.39
N LEU A 97 1.62 5.03 12.33
CA LEU A 97 0.66 6.12 12.43
C LEU A 97 -0.71 5.65 12.96
N GLU A 98 -1.18 4.48 12.54
CA GLU A 98 -2.37 3.84 13.12
C GLU A 98 -2.22 3.66 14.63
N HIS A 99 -1.05 3.20 15.08
CA HIS A 99 -0.76 2.99 16.48
C HIS A 99 -0.67 4.30 17.29
N LEU A 100 -0.16 5.39 16.70
CA LEU A 100 -0.21 6.72 17.32
C LEU A 100 -1.65 7.18 17.57
N PHE A 101 -2.55 6.99 16.59
CA PHE A 101 -3.95 7.34 16.74
C PHE A 101 -4.65 6.49 17.80
N GLN A 102 -4.33 5.20 17.90
CA GLN A 102 -4.82 4.34 18.99
C GLN A 102 -4.35 4.84 20.36
N GLY A 103 -3.13 5.39 20.43
CA GLY A 103 -2.56 6.01 21.63
C GLY A 103 -3.01 7.45 21.89
N ASN A 104 -4.01 7.97 21.17
CA ASN A 104 -4.47 9.36 21.26
C ASN A 104 -3.39 10.43 21.01
N VAL A 105 -2.40 10.10 20.17
CA VAL A 105 -1.39 11.05 19.70
C VAL A 105 -1.72 11.45 18.27
N TYR A 106 -1.87 12.75 18.07
CA TYR A 106 -2.31 13.33 16.80
C TYR A 106 -1.26 14.32 16.30
N PRO A 107 -0.26 13.90 15.50
CA PRO A 107 0.78 14.78 15.00
C PRO A 107 0.19 16.03 14.35
N ILE A 108 0.86 17.18 14.42
CA ILE A 108 0.37 18.42 13.79
C ILE A 108 0.44 18.32 12.25
N LYS A 109 1.50 17.68 11.76
CA LYS A 109 1.82 17.40 10.35
C LYS A 109 2.71 16.16 10.27
N ILE A 110 2.86 15.59 9.08
CA ILE A 110 3.88 14.57 8.79
C ILE A 110 4.59 14.94 7.49
N GLY A 111 5.88 15.22 7.58
CA GLY A 111 6.77 15.48 6.45
C GLY A 111 7.84 14.41 6.27
N VAL A 112 8.70 14.61 5.27
CA VAL A 112 9.87 13.75 5.00
C VAL A 112 10.86 13.82 6.17
N GLU A 113 10.94 14.99 6.83
CA GLU A 113 11.79 15.24 7.99
C GLU A 113 11.38 14.46 9.25
N ASP A 114 10.13 14.03 9.33
CA ASP A 114 9.58 13.29 10.46
C ASP A 114 9.80 11.77 10.32
N ILE A 115 10.37 11.32 9.20
CA ILE A 115 10.70 9.91 8.95
C ILE A 115 12.21 9.73 9.12
N MET A 116 12.59 9.08 10.20
CA MET A 116 13.97 8.73 10.54
C MET A 116 14.30 7.32 10.08
N THR A 117 15.59 7.03 9.97
CA THR A 117 16.12 5.70 9.68
C THR A 117 16.96 5.22 10.84
N CYS A 118 16.73 3.96 11.25
CA CYS A 118 17.52 3.27 12.25
C CYS A 118 18.15 2.03 11.63
N LYS A 119 19.45 1.86 11.78
CA LYS A 119 20.23 0.73 11.31
C LYS A 119 20.35 -0.29 12.43
N VAL A 120 19.95 -1.53 12.13
CA VAL A 120 20.19 -2.68 13.01
C VAL A 120 20.88 -3.75 12.17
N GLY A 121 22.18 -3.97 12.46
CA GLY A 121 23.06 -4.76 11.60
C GLY A 121 23.14 -4.18 10.19
N TYR A 122 22.76 -4.97 9.18
CA TYR A 122 22.74 -4.56 7.77
C TYR A 122 21.38 -4.04 7.27
N LYS A 123 20.38 -3.96 8.16
CA LYS A 123 19.01 -3.56 7.81
C LYS A 123 18.72 -2.15 8.31
N TYR A 124 17.93 -1.42 7.53
CA TYR A 124 17.45 -0.08 7.86
C TYR A 124 15.94 -0.12 8.06
N PHE A 125 15.47 0.50 9.13
CA PHE A 125 14.07 0.53 9.53
C PHE A 125 13.59 1.98 9.59
N PRO A 126 12.46 2.32 8.95
CA PRO A 126 11.87 3.65 9.07
C PRO A 126 11.21 3.82 10.44
N LYS A 127 11.36 4.99 11.05
CA LYS A 127 10.68 5.34 12.30
C LYS A 127 10.13 6.76 12.25
N LEU A 128 8.88 6.91 12.67
CA LEU A 128 8.25 8.22 12.85
C LEU A 128 8.83 8.92 14.08
N LEU A 129 9.33 10.13 13.89
CA LEU A 129 9.74 11.04 14.95
C LEU A 129 8.58 12.02 15.23
N ILE A 130 7.98 11.91 16.41
CA ILE A 130 6.87 12.80 16.82
C ILE A 130 7.37 13.81 17.83
N CYS A 131 7.45 15.08 17.40
CA CYS A 131 7.89 16.19 18.24
C CYS A 131 6.75 17.13 18.67
N GLU A 132 5.61 17.03 17.99
CA GLU A 132 4.46 17.93 18.16
C GLU A 132 3.15 17.18 17.91
N ASP A 133 2.13 17.48 18.72
CA ASP A 133 0.80 16.93 18.57
C ASP A 133 -0.29 17.96 18.87
N LYS A 134 -1.50 17.71 18.34
CA LYS A 134 -2.69 18.46 18.74
C LYS A 134 -3.34 17.80 19.96
N LYS A 135 -3.79 18.64 20.89
CA LYS A 135 -4.52 18.19 22.08
C LYS A 135 -5.95 17.77 21.72
N PRO A 136 -6.37 16.53 22.04
CA PRO A 136 -7.76 16.12 21.85
C PRO A 136 -8.74 17.10 22.52
N GLY A 137 -9.88 17.33 21.87
CA GLY A 137 -10.89 18.30 22.31
C GLY A 137 -10.67 19.72 21.79
N THR A 138 -9.55 20.02 21.13
CA THR A 138 -9.31 21.34 20.50
C THR A 138 -9.50 21.34 18.98
N PHE A 139 -9.95 20.22 18.41
CA PHE A 139 -10.11 20.03 16.97
C PHE A 139 -11.05 18.84 16.68
N ASP A 140 -11.60 18.81 15.47
CA ASP A 140 -12.31 17.63 14.96
C ASP A 140 -11.32 16.51 14.63
N VAL A 141 -11.42 15.40 15.37
CA VAL A 141 -10.43 14.32 15.34
C VAL A 141 -10.34 13.67 13.96
N ASP A 142 -11.48 13.40 13.32
CA ASP A 142 -11.52 12.67 12.05
C ASP A 142 -11.05 13.53 10.88
N THR A 143 -11.43 14.81 10.84
CA THR A 143 -10.92 15.78 9.86
C THR A 143 -9.41 15.91 9.98
N HIS A 144 -8.87 16.01 11.20
CA HIS A 144 -7.43 16.13 11.39
C HIS A 144 -6.70 14.83 11.05
N LYS A 145 -7.21 13.64 11.42
CA LYS A 145 -6.66 12.36 10.96
C LYS A 145 -6.57 12.29 9.44
N ASN A 146 -7.63 12.72 8.74
CA ASN A 146 -7.67 12.73 7.28
C ASN A 146 -6.59 13.64 6.68
N LYS A 147 -6.36 14.82 7.28
CA LYS A 147 -5.26 15.71 6.93
C LYS A 147 -3.90 15.04 7.12
N ILE A 148 -3.66 14.40 8.25
CA ILE A 148 -2.38 13.71 8.53
C ILE A 148 -2.13 12.55 7.55
N TRP A 149 -3.17 11.81 7.18
CA TRP A 149 -3.07 10.81 6.12
C TRP A 149 -2.78 11.41 4.74
N GLU A 150 -3.29 12.62 4.47
CA GLU A 150 -2.98 13.36 3.25
C GLU A 150 -1.52 13.83 3.22
N ASP A 151 -1.04 14.37 4.33
CA ASP A 151 0.37 14.77 4.50
C ASP A 151 1.29 13.57 4.25
N LEU A 152 0.97 12.40 4.81
CA LEU A 152 1.73 11.16 4.55
C LEU A 152 1.66 10.72 3.08
N ARG A 153 0.48 10.76 2.45
CA ARG A 153 0.33 10.44 1.01
C ARG A 153 1.22 11.34 0.14
N ASN A 154 1.24 12.63 0.43
CA ASN A 154 2.02 13.61 -0.31
C ASN A 154 3.51 13.39 -0.06
N THR A 155 3.93 13.18 1.19
CA THR A 155 5.29 12.83 1.57
C THR A 155 5.80 11.59 0.83
N VAL A 156 5.01 10.51 0.79
CA VAL A 156 5.36 9.28 0.08
C VAL A 156 5.49 9.51 -1.43
N LYS A 157 4.54 10.22 -2.04
CA LYS A 157 4.58 10.51 -3.48
C LYS A 157 5.77 11.37 -3.88
N THR A 158 6.06 12.43 -3.11
CA THR A 158 7.19 13.32 -3.34
C THR A 158 8.51 12.56 -3.17
N THR A 159 8.67 11.82 -2.07
CA THR A 159 9.86 10.99 -1.82
C THR A 159 10.07 9.96 -2.93
N PHE A 160 9.00 9.33 -3.38
CA PHE A 160 9.08 8.35 -4.46
C PHE A 160 9.48 8.99 -5.79
N LYS A 161 8.90 10.15 -6.15
CA LYS A 161 9.29 10.91 -7.35
C LYS A 161 10.76 11.30 -7.32
N GLU A 162 11.26 11.77 -6.19
CA GLU A 162 12.68 12.07 -6.02
C GLU A 162 13.55 10.82 -6.24
N CYS A 163 13.16 9.68 -5.66
CA CYS A 163 13.88 8.42 -5.88
C CYS A 163 13.82 7.94 -7.33
N ALA A 164 12.74 8.26 -8.03
CA ALA A 164 12.47 7.90 -9.42
C ALA A 164 12.99 8.93 -10.43
N ASN A 165 13.83 9.89 -10.01
CA ASN A 165 14.34 10.98 -10.86
C ASN A 165 13.22 11.76 -11.58
N ASN A 166 12.10 11.99 -10.90
CA ASN A 166 10.90 12.64 -11.40
C ASN A 166 10.20 11.93 -12.58
N GLU A 167 10.51 10.67 -12.84
CA GLU A 167 9.78 9.88 -13.82
C GLU A 167 8.33 9.60 -13.39
N THR A 168 7.47 9.30 -14.38
CA THR A 168 6.06 9.01 -14.15
C THR A 168 5.87 7.78 -13.27
N ILE A 169 4.99 7.90 -12.27
CA ILE A 169 4.60 6.80 -11.39
C ILE A 169 3.66 5.86 -12.16
N ASP A 170 3.92 4.56 -12.11
CA ASP A 170 3.01 3.56 -12.67
C ASP A 170 1.59 3.72 -12.10
N PRO A 171 0.52 3.71 -12.92
CA PRO A 171 -0.85 3.93 -12.45
C PRO A 171 -1.29 2.98 -11.33
N VAL A 172 -0.80 1.72 -11.35
CA VAL A 172 -1.10 0.73 -10.31
C VAL A 172 -0.50 1.16 -8.98
N SER A 173 0.75 1.61 -8.98
CA SER A 173 1.45 2.12 -7.80
C SER A 173 0.87 3.44 -7.31
N LEU A 174 0.40 4.30 -8.21
CA LEU A 174 -0.32 5.51 -7.82
C LEU A 174 -1.62 5.18 -7.06
N LYS A 175 -2.35 4.15 -7.49
CA LYS A 175 -3.53 3.62 -6.78
C LYS A 175 -3.18 3.07 -5.39
N PHE A 176 -2.06 2.37 -5.26
CA PHE A 176 -1.52 1.96 -3.96
C PHE A 176 -1.25 3.16 -3.04
N PHE A 177 -0.50 4.17 -3.51
CA PHE A 177 -0.24 5.38 -2.72
C PHE A 177 -1.53 6.13 -2.33
N ASN A 178 -2.52 6.18 -3.22
CA ASN A 178 -3.82 6.79 -2.95
C ASN A 178 -4.67 6.02 -1.93
N SER A 179 -4.29 4.79 -1.58
CA SER A 179 -4.97 3.94 -0.60
C SER A 179 -4.45 4.12 0.82
N ILE A 180 -3.31 4.79 1.01
CA ILE A 180 -2.77 5.15 2.33
C ILE A 180 -3.82 5.95 3.11
N GLY A 181 -4.14 5.51 4.33
CA GLY A 181 -5.16 6.11 5.20
C GLY A 181 -6.62 5.82 4.80
N LYS A 182 -6.85 5.11 3.69
CA LYS A 182 -8.18 4.58 3.30
C LYS A 182 -8.32 3.09 3.61
N LEU A 183 -7.19 2.41 3.74
CA LEU A 183 -7.06 1.00 4.10
C LEU A 183 -6.20 0.90 5.35
N LYS A 184 -6.44 -0.15 6.15
CA LYS A 184 -5.54 -0.51 7.24
C LYS A 184 -4.19 -0.98 6.69
N SER A 185 -3.12 -0.84 7.45
CA SER A 185 -1.77 -1.34 7.11
C SER A 185 -1.77 -2.83 6.71
N GLU A 186 -2.54 -3.67 7.42
CA GLU A 186 -2.71 -5.09 7.09
C GLU A 186 -3.36 -5.33 5.71
N GLN A 187 -4.28 -4.46 5.31
CA GLN A 187 -4.91 -4.50 3.98
C GLN A 187 -3.91 -4.00 2.92
N LEU A 188 -3.17 -2.92 3.20
CA LEU A 188 -2.12 -2.42 2.31
C LEU A 188 -1.04 -3.48 2.03
N GLN A 189 -0.69 -4.32 3.00
CA GLN A 189 0.24 -5.45 2.79
C GLN A 189 -0.21 -6.36 1.64
N LYS A 190 -1.52 -6.56 1.51
CA LYS A 190 -2.17 -7.41 0.51
C LYS A 190 -2.60 -6.64 -0.74
N TYR A 191 -2.25 -5.36 -0.89
CA TYR A 191 -2.67 -4.58 -2.06
C TYR A 191 -2.06 -5.15 -3.36
N PRO A 192 -2.78 -5.14 -4.50
CA PRO A 192 -2.39 -5.90 -5.70
C PRO A 192 -1.37 -5.22 -6.62
N ASP A 193 -0.57 -4.27 -6.11
CA ASP A 193 0.37 -3.49 -6.92
C ASP A 193 1.64 -4.25 -7.32
N ASP A 194 1.97 -5.30 -6.57
CA ASP A 194 3.14 -6.17 -6.79
C ASP A 194 2.78 -7.65 -6.98
N TRP A 195 1.49 -7.97 -7.15
CA TRP A 195 1.03 -9.35 -7.31
C TRP A 195 1.52 -10.00 -8.61
N SER A 196 1.81 -11.30 -8.52
CA SER A 196 1.98 -12.20 -9.64
C SER A 196 0.91 -13.30 -9.58
N MET A 197 1.25 -14.49 -9.06
CA MET A 197 0.35 -15.65 -8.97
C MET A 197 -0.87 -15.42 -8.06
N GLN A 198 -0.78 -14.48 -7.13
CA GLN A 198 -1.87 -14.14 -6.20
C GLN A 198 -3.15 -13.72 -6.93
N LYS A 199 -3.03 -13.16 -8.14
CA LYS A 199 -4.16 -12.70 -8.98
C LYS A 199 -5.16 -13.81 -9.29
N ALA A 200 -4.68 -14.97 -9.72
CA ALA A 200 -5.55 -16.11 -10.03
C ALA A 200 -6.27 -16.63 -8.79
N THR A 201 -5.54 -16.86 -7.69
CA THR A 201 -6.12 -17.29 -6.41
C THR A 201 -7.15 -16.28 -5.90
N TYR A 202 -6.86 -14.98 -6.04
CA TYR A 202 -7.78 -13.92 -5.65
C TYR A 202 -9.05 -13.89 -6.50
N LEU A 203 -8.94 -14.09 -7.82
CA LEU A 203 -10.11 -14.22 -8.70
C LEU A 203 -10.98 -15.42 -8.31
N LEU A 204 -10.37 -16.59 -8.05
CA LEU A 204 -11.10 -17.78 -7.58
C LEU A 204 -11.83 -17.50 -6.27
N LYS A 205 -11.19 -16.77 -5.34
CA LYS A 205 -11.81 -16.33 -4.09
C LYS A 205 -13.01 -15.42 -4.35
N ILE A 206 -12.86 -14.37 -5.15
CA ILE A 206 -13.99 -13.47 -5.48
C ILE A 206 -15.16 -14.26 -6.06
N MET A 207 -14.89 -15.15 -7.02
CA MET A 207 -15.93 -15.92 -7.71
C MET A 207 -16.54 -17.04 -6.87
N SER A 208 -16.05 -17.28 -5.65
CA SER A 208 -16.71 -18.13 -4.65
C SER A 208 -17.75 -17.37 -3.82
N THR A 209 -17.78 -16.03 -3.93
CA THR A 209 -18.80 -15.19 -3.31
C THR A 209 -20.14 -15.37 -4.01
N ASP A 210 -21.24 -15.32 -3.27
CA ASP A 210 -22.59 -15.39 -3.83
C ASP A 210 -22.79 -14.37 -4.96
N LYS A 211 -23.38 -14.82 -6.08
CA LYS A 211 -23.57 -13.98 -7.28
C LYS A 211 -24.41 -12.73 -6.97
N ASN A 212 -25.43 -12.84 -6.11
CA ASN A 212 -26.30 -11.73 -5.77
C ASN A 212 -25.58 -10.65 -4.97
N VAL A 213 -24.47 -11.01 -4.32
CA VAL A 213 -23.60 -10.06 -3.58
C VAL A 213 -22.50 -9.51 -4.49
N ALA A 214 -21.83 -10.39 -5.26
CA ALA A 214 -20.69 -10.00 -6.07
C ALA A 214 -21.11 -9.26 -7.35
N GLY A 215 -22.21 -9.64 -7.99
CA GLY A 215 -22.70 -9.07 -9.24
C GLY A 215 -22.89 -7.54 -9.17
N PRO A 216 -23.69 -7.00 -8.22
CA PRO A 216 -23.91 -5.56 -8.09
C PRO A 216 -22.61 -4.78 -7.87
N LYS A 217 -21.68 -5.32 -7.08
CA LYS A 217 -20.36 -4.70 -6.84
C LYS A 217 -19.56 -4.58 -8.13
N VAL A 218 -19.46 -5.66 -8.90
CA VAL A 218 -18.71 -5.69 -10.17
C VAL A 218 -19.36 -4.77 -11.20
N GLN A 219 -20.70 -4.73 -11.27
CA GLN A 219 -21.44 -3.83 -12.16
C GLN A 219 -21.11 -2.36 -11.86
N SER A 220 -21.10 -1.97 -10.58
CA SER A 220 -20.83 -0.59 -10.18
C SER A 220 -19.37 -0.15 -10.42
N ALA A 221 -18.45 -1.10 -10.61
CA ALA A 221 -17.03 -0.85 -10.72
C ALA A 221 -16.55 -0.45 -12.14
N GLY A 222 -17.46 -0.38 -13.12
CA GLY A 222 -17.12 -0.02 -14.50
C GLY A 222 -16.24 -1.04 -15.22
N ILE A 223 -16.24 -2.30 -14.77
CA ILE A 223 -15.57 -3.40 -15.45
C ILE A 223 -16.38 -3.75 -16.70
N SER A 224 -15.70 -3.99 -17.82
CA SER A 224 -16.34 -4.35 -19.09
C SER A 224 -15.61 -5.51 -19.76
N TRP A 225 -16.35 -6.18 -20.65
CA TRP A 225 -15.78 -7.22 -21.50
C TRP A 225 -14.78 -6.62 -22.49
N PRO A 226 -13.64 -7.27 -22.73
CA PRO A 226 -12.66 -6.76 -23.67
C PRO A 226 -13.08 -7.10 -25.10
N VAL A 227 -13.35 -6.05 -25.89
CA VAL A 227 -13.79 -6.12 -27.28
C VAL A 227 -12.84 -5.36 -28.20
N THR A 228 -12.80 -5.72 -29.48
CA THR A 228 -12.13 -4.93 -30.52
C THR A 228 -12.86 -3.60 -30.74
N HIS A 229 -12.24 -2.68 -31.49
CA HIS A 229 -12.89 -1.45 -31.96
C HIS A 229 -14.19 -1.72 -32.74
N SER A 230 -14.29 -2.86 -33.42
CA SER A 230 -15.49 -3.32 -34.12
C SER A 230 -16.54 -3.98 -33.21
N GLY A 231 -16.35 -3.95 -31.88
CA GLY A 231 -17.26 -4.56 -30.90
C GLY A 231 -17.16 -6.08 -30.80
N THR A 232 -16.16 -6.71 -31.43
CA THR A 232 -16.03 -8.16 -31.43
C THR A 232 -15.24 -8.63 -30.22
N LEU A 233 -15.72 -9.67 -29.53
CA LEU A 233 -15.06 -10.21 -28.34
C LEU A 233 -13.62 -10.65 -28.63
N LEU A 234 -12.68 -10.26 -27.75
CA LEU A 234 -11.28 -10.63 -27.84
C LEU A 234 -11.03 -12.10 -27.44
N SER A 235 -9.97 -12.68 -27.96
CA SER A 235 -9.52 -14.02 -27.60
C SER A 235 -8.91 -14.02 -26.18
N PRO A 236 -9.05 -15.10 -25.36
CA PRO A 236 -9.63 -16.40 -25.67
C PRO A 236 -11.14 -16.48 -25.45
N PHE A 237 -11.79 -15.39 -25.04
CA PHE A 237 -13.21 -15.42 -24.68
C PHE A 237 -14.12 -15.75 -25.86
N ARG A 238 -13.78 -15.31 -27.07
CA ARG A 238 -14.52 -15.71 -28.27
C ARG A 238 -14.55 -17.24 -28.46
N GLN A 239 -13.39 -17.89 -28.35
CA GLN A 239 -13.27 -19.34 -28.48
C GLN A 239 -13.98 -20.06 -27.33
N MET A 240 -13.86 -19.53 -26.11
CA MET A 240 -14.50 -20.10 -24.94
C MET A 240 -16.04 -20.02 -25.00
N VAL A 241 -16.60 -18.88 -25.44
CA VAL A 241 -18.05 -18.72 -25.66
C VAL A 241 -18.53 -19.66 -26.77
N ALA A 242 -17.79 -19.77 -27.87
CA ALA A 242 -18.12 -20.69 -28.95
C ALA A 242 -18.12 -22.16 -28.47
N TYR A 243 -17.13 -22.55 -27.68
CA TYR A 243 -17.06 -23.89 -27.08
C TYR A 243 -18.18 -24.12 -26.06
N ASP A 244 -18.48 -23.16 -25.18
CA ASP A 244 -19.54 -23.36 -24.18
C ASP A 244 -20.90 -23.61 -24.85
N ASN A 245 -21.16 -22.97 -26.00
CA ASN A 245 -22.37 -23.20 -26.80
C ASN A 245 -22.48 -24.59 -27.43
N THR A 246 -21.38 -25.35 -27.56
CA THR A 246 -21.41 -26.74 -28.08
C THR A 246 -21.60 -27.79 -26.96
N ARG A 247 -21.57 -27.38 -25.69
CA ARG A 247 -21.73 -28.29 -24.55
C ARG A 247 -23.19 -28.70 -24.37
N SER A 248 -23.41 -29.91 -23.85
CA SER A 248 -24.76 -30.42 -23.54
C SER A 248 -25.51 -29.53 -22.54
N PHE A 249 -24.79 -28.91 -21.61
CA PHE A 249 -25.31 -27.94 -20.64
C PHE A 249 -24.45 -26.68 -20.68
N PRO A 250 -24.76 -25.73 -21.59
CA PRO A 250 -23.99 -24.50 -21.73
C PRO A 250 -24.17 -23.61 -20.49
N SER A 251 -23.07 -22.99 -20.05
CA SER A 251 -23.03 -22.05 -18.93
C SER A 251 -23.64 -20.70 -19.28
N ARG A 252 -23.77 -20.40 -20.59
CA ARG A 252 -24.38 -19.21 -21.20
C ARG A 252 -23.85 -17.90 -20.61
N TYR A 253 -22.74 -17.41 -21.17
CA TYR A 253 -22.15 -16.12 -20.77
C TYR A 253 -22.88 -14.94 -21.41
N ILE A 254 -23.23 -13.93 -20.61
CA ILE A 254 -23.85 -12.69 -21.06
C ILE A 254 -22.75 -11.64 -21.23
N THR A 255 -22.44 -11.26 -22.47
CA THR A 255 -21.34 -10.32 -22.79
C THR A 255 -21.62 -8.87 -22.40
N THR A 256 -22.84 -8.57 -21.94
CA THR A 256 -23.20 -7.27 -21.34
C THR A 256 -23.11 -7.28 -19.81
N ASP A 257 -22.91 -8.45 -19.17
CA ASP A 257 -22.77 -8.59 -17.71
C ASP A 257 -21.28 -8.67 -17.33
N PRO A 258 -20.71 -7.64 -16.68
CA PRO A 258 -19.33 -7.63 -16.18
C PRO A 258 -19.00 -8.78 -15.22
N TYR A 259 -19.97 -9.30 -14.49
CA TYR A 259 -19.76 -10.47 -13.61
C TYR A 259 -19.44 -11.72 -14.44
N ASP A 260 -20.10 -11.87 -15.59
CA ASP A 260 -19.84 -13.00 -16.48
C ASP A 260 -18.46 -12.92 -17.16
N PHE A 261 -17.90 -11.73 -17.30
CA PHE A 261 -16.50 -11.56 -17.70
C PHE A 261 -15.55 -12.17 -16.64
N LEU A 262 -15.77 -11.89 -15.36
CA LEU A 262 -14.96 -12.51 -14.30
C LEU A 262 -15.21 -14.02 -14.19
N ARG A 263 -16.45 -14.47 -14.43
CA ARG A 263 -16.83 -15.88 -14.47
C ARG A 263 -16.09 -16.64 -15.55
N ILE A 264 -16.04 -16.12 -16.79
CA ILE A 264 -15.32 -16.79 -17.87
C ILE A 264 -13.80 -16.81 -17.62
N CYS A 265 -13.22 -15.75 -17.04
CA CYS A 265 -11.82 -15.75 -16.62
C CYS A 265 -11.54 -16.86 -15.58
N LYS A 266 -12.42 -17.00 -14.58
CA LYS A 266 -12.34 -18.05 -13.56
C LYS A 266 -12.46 -19.45 -14.18
N ASP A 267 -13.40 -19.64 -15.11
CA ASP A 267 -13.60 -20.93 -15.76
C ASP A 267 -12.39 -21.32 -16.62
N LEU A 268 -11.81 -20.36 -17.35
CA LEU A 268 -10.57 -20.58 -18.11
C LEU A 268 -9.42 -21.01 -17.21
N ILE A 269 -9.23 -20.34 -16.07
CA ILE A 269 -8.16 -20.68 -15.13
C ILE A 269 -8.41 -22.02 -14.45
N LYS A 270 -9.61 -22.24 -13.92
CA LYS A 270 -9.95 -23.43 -13.13
C LYS A 270 -9.97 -24.71 -13.97
N HIS A 271 -10.42 -24.62 -15.22
CA HIS A 271 -10.66 -25.78 -16.07
C HIS A 271 -9.63 -25.92 -17.21
N TRP A 272 -8.54 -25.14 -17.16
CA TRP A 272 -7.54 -25.05 -18.23
C TRP A 272 -7.15 -26.40 -18.86
N LEU A 273 -6.83 -27.39 -18.03
CA LEU A 273 -6.35 -28.70 -18.45
C LEU A 273 -7.34 -29.46 -19.34
N ILE A 274 -8.64 -29.25 -19.16
CA ILE A 274 -9.70 -29.96 -19.88
C ILE A 274 -10.33 -29.13 -21.01
N LEU A 275 -9.84 -27.92 -21.27
CA LEU A 275 -10.34 -27.08 -22.36
C LEU A 275 -9.95 -27.64 -23.74
N PRO A 276 -10.76 -27.37 -24.78
CA PRO A 276 -10.48 -27.83 -26.13
C PRO A 276 -9.24 -27.17 -26.72
N GLU A 277 -8.64 -27.83 -27.71
CA GLU A 277 -7.42 -27.37 -28.36
C GLU A 277 -7.59 -25.99 -29.03
N SER A 278 -8.78 -25.69 -29.53
CA SER A 278 -9.11 -24.37 -30.11
C SER A 278 -8.95 -23.20 -29.13
N VAL A 279 -9.11 -23.44 -27.82
CA VAL A 279 -8.87 -22.45 -26.77
C VAL A 279 -7.40 -22.46 -26.36
N LYS A 280 -6.79 -23.65 -26.25
CA LYS A 280 -5.36 -23.85 -25.87
C LYS A 280 -4.38 -23.24 -26.86
N GLN A 281 -4.65 -23.34 -28.15
CA GLN A 281 -3.79 -22.73 -29.18
C GLN A 281 -3.65 -21.22 -29.03
N VAL A 282 -4.71 -20.52 -28.59
CA VAL A 282 -4.70 -19.05 -28.48
C VAL A 282 -4.36 -18.56 -27.08
N CYS A 283 -4.34 -19.46 -26.09
CA CYS A 283 -3.97 -19.16 -24.72
C CYS A 283 -3.14 -20.34 -24.21
N PRO A 284 -1.80 -20.39 -24.35
CA PRO A 284 -1.06 -21.64 -24.11
C PRO A 284 -1.17 -22.20 -22.68
N ASN A 285 -1.42 -21.34 -21.70
CA ASN A 285 -1.60 -21.69 -20.29
C ASN A 285 -2.60 -20.75 -19.61
N TRP A 286 -2.93 -21.01 -18.34
CA TRP A 286 -3.88 -20.18 -17.59
C TRP A 286 -3.27 -18.83 -17.17
N GLU A 287 -1.95 -18.76 -17.01
CA GLU A 287 -1.22 -17.55 -16.65
C GLU A 287 -1.43 -16.45 -17.69
N VAL A 288 -1.47 -16.82 -18.97
CA VAL A 288 -1.75 -15.90 -20.09
C VAL A 288 -3.13 -15.23 -19.95
N VAL A 289 -4.12 -15.87 -19.33
CA VAL A 289 -5.43 -15.23 -19.05
C VAL A 289 -5.26 -14.07 -18.08
N VAL A 290 -4.48 -14.27 -17.01
CA VAL A 290 -4.20 -13.24 -16.00
C VAL A 290 -3.42 -12.08 -16.61
N GLU A 291 -2.41 -12.37 -17.44
CA GLU A 291 -1.63 -11.35 -18.16
C GLU A 291 -2.49 -10.54 -19.13
N ARG A 292 -3.44 -11.19 -19.83
CA ARG A 292 -4.38 -10.49 -20.70
C ARG A 292 -5.31 -9.57 -19.92
N MET A 293 -5.76 -9.97 -18.73
CA MET A 293 -6.53 -9.07 -17.85
C MET A 293 -5.74 -7.80 -17.51
N ASP A 294 -4.43 -7.91 -17.19
CA ASP A 294 -3.54 -6.75 -16.96
C ASP A 294 -3.34 -5.86 -18.19
N THR A 295 -3.42 -6.46 -19.38
CA THR A 295 -3.23 -5.79 -20.66
C THR A 295 -4.47 -4.99 -21.03
N TRP A 296 -5.66 -5.60 -20.92
CA TRP A 296 -6.92 -4.95 -21.25
C TRP A 296 -7.32 -3.89 -20.22
N ASN A 297 -7.13 -4.18 -18.94
CA ASN A 297 -7.36 -3.21 -17.88
C ASN A 297 -6.22 -3.26 -16.84
N PRO A 298 -5.24 -2.35 -16.96
CA PRO A 298 -4.13 -2.20 -16.02
C PRO A 298 -4.49 -2.18 -14.54
N LEU A 299 -5.68 -1.67 -14.22
CA LEU A 299 -6.13 -1.40 -12.85
C LEU A 299 -7.11 -2.45 -12.34
N ILE A 300 -7.42 -3.50 -13.12
CA ILE A 300 -8.48 -4.46 -12.81
C ILE A 300 -8.32 -5.06 -11.41
N TRP A 301 -7.09 -5.46 -11.04
CA TRP A 301 -6.84 -6.06 -9.72
C TRP A 301 -7.03 -5.06 -8.59
N CYS A 302 -6.58 -3.81 -8.75
CA CYS A 302 -6.81 -2.75 -7.76
C CYS A 302 -8.30 -2.45 -7.60
N ILE A 303 -9.04 -2.40 -8.71
CA ILE A 303 -10.50 -2.19 -8.70
C ILE A 303 -11.19 -3.33 -7.95
N LEU A 304 -10.90 -4.58 -8.32
CA LEU A 304 -11.44 -5.77 -7.67
C LEU A 304 -11.07 -5.83 -6.19
N TYR A 305 -9.85 -5.46 -5.82
CA TYR A 305 -9.43 -5.38 -4.43
C TYR A 305 -10.27 -4.37 -3.64
N GLU A 306 -10.49 -3.18 -4.19
CA GLU A 306 -11.21 -2.11 -3.49
C GLU A 306 -12.70 -2.36 -3.28
N ILE A 307 -13.36 -3.14 -4.13
CA ILE A 307 -14.79 -3.46 -3.99
C ILE A 307 -15.05 -4.71 -3.12
N PHE A 308 -14.04 -5.56 -2.92
CA PHE A 308 -14.12 -6.81 -2.14
C PHE A 308 -13.25 -6.81 -0.86
N LYS A 309 -12.67 -5.67 -0.48
CA LYS A 309 -11.87 -5.47 0.74
C LYS A 309 -12.65 -5.58 2.05
#